data_AF-A0A2D8RF70-F1
#
_entry.id   AF-A0A2D8RF70-F1
#
_cell.length_a   1.000
_cell.length_b   1.000
_cell.length_c   1.000
_cell.angle_alpha   90.00
_cell.angle_beta   90.00
_cell.angle_gamma   90.00
#
_symmetry.space_group_name_H-M   'P 1'
#
loop_
_entity.id
_entity.type
_entity.pdbx_description
1 polymer ?
#
loop_
_entity_poly.entity_id
_entity_poly.type
_entity_poly.pdbx_seq_one_letter_code
_entity_poly.pdbx_strand_id
1 'polypeptide(L)'
;MQADTRAVERQVETIVTRLQAQLVQSDIRANRDAASAAYEELEALRRRIIEAQSSDAGSTESQGVEALLTDASRKVWSLYEAYHQELQHQLEWASSRDYE
;
A
#
# COMPACT_ATOMS: atom_id res chain seq x y z
N MET A 1 4.29 -6.58 -24.95
CA MET A 1 3.78 -5.86 -23.76
C MET A 1 3.28 -6.77 -22.65
N GLN A 2 2.75 -7.96 -22.94
CA GLN A 2 2.32 -8.95 -21.93
C GLN A 2 3.36 -9.33 -20.85
N ALA A 3 4.67 -9.14 -21.11
CA ALA A 3 5.74 -9.37 -20.15
C ALA A 3 5.81 -8.28 -19.05
N ASP A 4 5.48 -7.03 -19.39
CA ASP A 4 5.48 -5.89 -18.46
C ASP A 4 4.30 -5.98 -17.48
N THR A 5 3.10 -6.35 -17.95
CA THR A 5 1.93 -6.56 -17.09
C THR A 5 2.18 -7.63 -16.03
N ARG A 6 2.73 -8.79 -16.42
CA ARG A 6 3.09 -9.86 -15.48
C ARG A 6 4.22 -9.49 -14.53
N ALA A 7 5.07 -8.54 -14.90
CA ALA A 7 6.10 -8.02 -14.02
C ALA A 7 5.50 -7.10 -12.95
N VAL A 8 4.55 -6.23 -13.34
CA VAL A 8 3.81 -5.38 -12.41
C VAL A 8 2.99 -6.19 -11.43
N GLU A 9 2.24 -7.19 -11.91
CA GLU A 9 1.46 -8.10 -11.05
C GLU A 9 2.33 -8.74 -9.96
N ARG A 10 3.49 -9.28 -10.35
CA ARG A 10 4.45 -9.87 -9.40
C ARG A 10 5.03 -8.85 -8.43
N GLN A 11 5.26 -7.61 -8.86
CA GLN A 11 5.74 -6.56 -7.97
C GLN A 11 4.68 -6.16 -6.95
N VAL A 12 3.42 -5.98 -7.38
CA VAL A 12 2.30 -5.71 -6.48
C VAL A 12 2.13 -6.85 -5.48
N GLU A 13 2.15 -8.11 -5.96
CA GLU A 13 2.08 -9.29 -5.10
C GLU A 13 3.23 -9.30 -4.07
N THR A 14 4.46 -9.04 -4.51
CA THR A 14 5.63 -8.97 -3.62
C THR A 14 5.46 -7.91 -2.53
N ILE A 15 4.99 -6.71 -2.89
CA ILE A 15 4.76 -5.61 -1.94
C ILE A 15 3.70 -6.04 -0.92
N VAL A 16 2.57 -6.60 -1.38
CA VAL A 16 1.46 -7.00 -0.51
C VAL A 16 1.84 -8.16 0.39
N THR A 17 2.54 -9.18 -0.12
CA THR A 17 3.02 -10.31 0.69
C THR A 17 4.04 -9.87 1.73
N ARG A 18 4.96 -8.96 1.38
CA ARG A 18 5.91 -8.38 2.35
C ARG A 18 5.19 -7.60 3.44
N LEU A 19 4.20 -6.78 3.07
CA LEU A 19 3.36 -6.07 4.03
C LEU A 19 2.65 -7.07 4.96
N GLN A 20 2.00 -8.10 4.41
CA GLN A 20 1.32 -9.12 5.21
C GLN A 20 2.26 -9.80 6.21
N ALA A 21 3.49 -10.13 5.81
CA ALA A 21 4.48 -10.71 6.71
C ALA A 21 4.89 -9.73 7.83
N GLN A 22 4.96 -8.43 7.54
CA GLN A 22 5.25 -7.40 8.54
C GLN A 22 4.09 -7.20 9.52
N LEU A 23 2.84 -7.27 9.05
CA LEU A 23 1.64 -7.09 9.86
C LEU A 23 1.41 -8.19 10.92
N VAL A 24 2.13 -9.30 10.85
CA VAL A 24 2.11 -10.34 11.89
C VAL A 24 2.81 -9.86 13.18
N GLN A 25 3.57 -8.78 13.11
CA GLN A 25 4.22 -8.19 14.28
C GLN A 25 3.20 -7.50 15.19
N SER A 26 3.36 -7.64 16.51
CA SER A 26 2.45 -7.05 17.51
C SER A 26 2.69 -5.56 17.79
N ASP A 27 3.43 -4.86 16.92
CA ASP A 27 3.72 -3.43 17.06
C ASP A 27 2.89 -2.61 16.09
N ILE A 28 1.90 -1.88 16.62
CA ILE A 28 0.97 -1.05 15.85
C ILE A 28 1.67 0.11 15.15
N ARG A 29 2.74 0.67 15.74
CA ARG A 29 3.52 1.74 15.09
C ARG A 29 4.28 1.19 13.90
N ALA A 30 4.94 0.04 14.08
CA ALA A 30 5.64 -0.64 13.00
C ALA A 30 4.68 -1.07 11.88
N ASN A 31 3.48 -1.55 12.23
CA ASN A 31 2.45 -1.95 11.27
C ASN A 31 1.90 -0.76 10.47
N ARG A 32 1.66 0.38 11.13
CA ARG A 32 1.30 1.64 10.46
C ARG A 32 2.39 2.07 9.48
N ASP A 33 3.64 2.09 9.93
CA ASP A 33 4.77 2.55 9.12
C ASP A 33 5.02 1.62 7.93
N ALA A 34 4.87 0.31 8.12
CA ALA A 34 4.91 -0.69 7.06
C ALA A 34 3.81 -0.47 6.01
N ALA A 35 2.57 -0.20 6.45
CA ALA A 35 1.47 0.12 5.54
C ALA A 35 1.72 1.42 4.75
N SER A 36 2.24 2.46 5.40
CA SER A 36 2.63 3.72 4.73
C SER A 36 3.71 3.47 3.67
N ALA A 37 4.77 2.74 4.01
CA ALA A 37 5.86 2.43 3.08
C ALA A 37 5.38 1.59 1.89
N ALA A 38 4.51 0.60 2.12
CA ALA A 38 3.92 -0.20 1.05
C ALA A 38 3.06 0.65 0.11
N TYR A 39 2.32 1.63 0.64
CA TYR A 39 1.53 2.56 -0.18
C TYR A 39 2.43 3.44 -1.06
N GLU A 40 3.50 3.99 -0.51
CA GLU A 40 4.47 4.80 -1.25
C GLU A 40 5.15 4.00 -2.38
N GLU A 41 5.47 2.73 -2.13
CA GLU A 41 6.03 1.84 -3.15
C GLU A 41 5.04 1.57 -4.29
N LEU A 42 3.75 1.37 -3.99
CA LEU A 42 2.71 1.21 -5.01
C LEU A 42 2.51 2.48 -5.84
N GLU A 43 2.54 3.67 -5.22
CA GLU A 43 2.45 4.95 -5.92
C GLU A 43 3.71 5.24 -6.77
N ALA A 44 4.89 4.82 -6.31
CA ALA A 44 6.11 4.87 -7.11
C ALA A 44 6.04 3.94 -8.32
N LEU A 45 5.52 2.72 -8.14
CA LEU A 45 5.29 1.77 -9.21
C LEU A 45 4.30 2.30 -10.25
N ARG A 46 3.18 2.88 -9.79
CA ARG A 46 2.18 3.52 -10.65
C ARG A 46 2.77 4.65 -11.49
N ARG A 47 3.56 5.55 -10.88
CA ARG A 47 4.24 6.63 -11.62
C ARG A 47 5.17 6.09 -12.71
N ARG A 48 5.99 5.09 -12.41
CA ARG A 48 6.87 4.45 -13.40
C ARG A 48 6.10 3.86 -14.58
N ILE A 49 4.94 3.28 -14.30
CA ILE A 49 4.09 2.68 -15.33
C ILE A 49 3.44 3.76 -16.20
N ILE A 50 2.95 4.85 -15.61
CA ILE A 50 2.40 5.99 -16.36
C ILE A 50 3.49 6.62 -17.25
N GLU A 51 4.69 6.79 -16.72
CA GLU A 51 5.86 7.28 -17.49
C GLU A 51 6.22 6.32 -18.64
N ALA A 52 6.17 5.00 -18.43
CA ALA A 52 6.42 4.02 -19.48
C ALA A 52 5.30 3.94 -20.53
N GLN A 53 4.04 4.11 -20.13
CA GLN A 53 2.87 4.00 -21.00
C GLN A 53 2.52 5.27 -21.76
N SER A 54 3.02 6.43 -21.36
CA SER A 54 2.83 7.69 -22.09
C SER A 54 3.44 7.68 -23.52
N SER A 55 4.14 6.60 -23.90
CA SER A 55 4.57 6.32 -25.28
C SER A 55 3.65 5.36 -26.07
N ASP A 56 2.75 4.63 -25.41
CA ASP A 56 1.86 3.63 -26.03
C ASP A 56 0.43 3.74 -25.43
N ALA A 57 -0.27 4.80 -25.82
CA ALA A 57 -1.59 5.11 -25.29
C ALA A 57 -2.67 4.21 -25.92
N GLY A 58 -3.24 3.27 -25.15
CA GLY A 58 -4.59 2.76 -25.44
C GLY A 58 -4.84 1.25 -25.35
N SER A 59 -3.95 0.46 -24.76
CA SER A 59 -4.15 -1.00 -24.66
C SER A 59 -5.04 -1.39 -23.47
N THR A 60 -5.98 -2.34 -23.64
CA THR A 60 -6.80 -2.92 -22.54
C THR A 60 -5.94 -3.48 -21.40
N GLU A 61 -4.72 -3.95 -21.70
CA GLU A 61 -3.74 -4.42 -20.70
C GLU A 61 -3.32 -3.30 -19.72
N SER A 62 -3.21 -2.06 -20.20
CA SER A 62 -2.88 -0.89 -19.36
C SER A 62 -3.98 -0.57 -18.34
N GLN A 63 -5.24 -0.73 -18.74
CA GLN A 63 -6.38 -0.52 -17.84
C GLN A 63 -6.44 -1.58 -16.73
N GLY A 64 -6.09 -2.83 -17.04
CA GLY A 64 -6.02 -3.90 -16.04
C GLY A 64 -4.94 -3.64 -14.99
N VAL A 65 -3.75 -3.18 -15.42
CA VAL A 65 -2.65 -2.81 -14.52
C VAL A 65 -3.05 -1.64 -13.61
N GLU A 66 -3.67 -0.61 -14.16
CA GLU A 66 -4.09 0.56 -13.39
C GLU A 66 -5.18 0.20 -12.36
N ALA A 67 -6.11 -0.67 -12.73
CA ALA A 67 -7.12 -1.18 -11.81
C ALA A 67 -6.51 -2.00 -10.66
N LEU A 68 -5.53 -2.85 -10.96
CA LEU A 68 -4.80 -3.65 -9.96
C LEU A 68 -4.08 -2.75 -8.95
N LEU A 69 -3.35 -1.74 -9.44
CA LEU A 69 -2.64 -0.79 -8.57
C LEU A 69 -3.61 0.03 -7.73
N THR A 70 -4.72 0.47 -8.31
CA THR A 70 -5.75 1.21 -7.58
C THR A 70 -6.35 0.38 -6.44
N ASP A 71 -6.68 -0.88 -6.71
CA ASP A 71 -7.19 -1.81 -5.69
C ASP A 71 -6.17 -2.09 -4.59
N ALA A 72 -4.91 -2.37 -4.96
CA ALA A 72 -3.83 -2.60 -4.01
C ALA A 72 -3.57 -1.36 -3.14
N SER A 73 -3.43 -0.17 -3.75
CA SER A 73 -3.21 1.08 -3.02
C SER A 73 -4.37 1.38 -2.06
N ARG A 74 -5.61 1.16 -2.49
CA ARG A 74 -6.79 1.34 -1.62
C ARG A 74 -6.74 0.42 -0.40
N LYS A 75 -6.43 -0.88 -0.60
CA LYS A 75 -6.33 -1.85 0.50
C LYS A 75 -5.25 -1.47 1.49
N VAL A 76 -4.06 -1.10 1.00
CA VAL A 76 -2.95 -0.69 1.85
C VAL A 76 -3.26 0.61 2.60
N TRP A 77 -3.90 1.57 1.94
CA TRP A 77 -4.32 2.83 2.58
C TRP A 77 -5.33 2.58 3.70
N SER A 78 -6.33 1.72 3.48
CA SER A 78 -7.30 1.37 4.54
C SER A 78 -6.63 0.69 5.74
N LEU A 79 -5.59 -0.12 5.52
CA LEU A 79 -4.80 -0.70 6.61
C LEU A 79 -4.02 0.37 7.38
N TYR A 80 -3.37 1.30 6.67
CA TYR A 80 -2.68 2.42 7.28
C TYR A 80 -3.64 3.24 8.15
N GLU A 81 -4.82 3.60 7.64
CA GLU A 81 -5.81 4.37 8.40
C GLU A 81 -6.26 3.63 9.66
N ALA A 82 -6.52 2.32 9.57
CA ALA A 82 -6.91 1.52 10.73
C ALA A 82 -5.84 1.53 11.83
N TYR A 83 -4.57 1.31 11.48
CA TYR A 83 -3.48 1.35 12.47
C TYR A 83 -3.22 2.77 12.99
N HIS A 84 -3.41 3.79 12.16
CA HIS A 84 -3.29 5.18 12.58
C HIS A 84 -4.34 5.54 13.63
N GLN A 85 -5.60 5.16 13.42
CA GLN A 85 -6.71 5.38 14.36
C GLN A 85 -6.50 4.58 15.66
N GLU A 86 -6.10 3.32 15.57
CA GLU A 86 -5.79 2.51 16.75
C GLU A 86 -4.66 3.14 17.59
N LEU A 87 -3.60 3.63 16.94
CA LEU A 87 -2.51 4.31 17.62
C LEU A 87 -2.97 5.60 18.29
N GLN A 88 -3.82 6.39 17.63
CA GLN A 88 -4.42 7.60 18.21
C GLN A 88 -5.20 7.25 19.48
N HIS A 89 -6.08 6.25 19.42
CA HIS A 89 -6.83 5.80 20.58
C HIS A 89 -5.94 5.34 21.73
N GLN A 90 -4.88 4.57 21.48
CA GLN A 90 -3.97 4.15 22.54
C GLN A 90 -3.27 5.33 23.23
N LEU A 91 -2.92 6.36 22.47
CA LEU A 91 -2.31 7.58 23.02
C LEU A 91 -3.31 8.41 23.82
N GLU A 92 -4.55 8.54 23.34
CA GLU A 92 -5.63 9.23 24.06
C GLU A 92 -5.91 8.57 25.41
N TRP A 93 -6.08 7.24 25.43
CA TRP A 93 -6.30 6.48 26.66
C TRP A 93 -5.12 6.55 27.63
N ALA A 94 -3.88 6.54 27.13
CA ALA A 94 -2.69 6.73 27.95
C ALA A 94 -2.68 8.14 28.58
N SER A 95 -3.01 9.17 27.81
CA SER A 95 -3.04 10.56 28.29
C SER A 95 -4.16 10.84 29.29
N SER A 96 -5.32 10.18 29.19
CA SER A 96 -6.41 10.34 30.17
C SER A 96 -6.13 9.66 31.51
N ARG A 97 -5.27 8.63 31.53
CA ARG A 97 -4.89 7.90 32.74
C ARG A 97 -3.97 8.68 33.68
N ASP A 98 -3.22 9.64 33.15
CA ASP A 98 -2.32 10.49 33.95
C ASP A 98 -3.07 11.58 34.75
N TYR A 99 -4.40 11.69 34.59
CA TYR A 99 -5.25 12.67 35.27
C TYR A 99 -6.13 12.08 36.40
N GLU A 100 -6.03 10.78 36.70
CA GLU A 100 -6.67 10.12 37.85
C GLU A 100 -5.69 9.89 39.01
#